data_AF-A0A7W7WW49-F1
#
_entry.id   AF-A0A7W7WW49-F1
#
_cell.length_a   1.000
_cell.length_b   1.000
_cell.length_c   1.000
_cell.angle_alpha   90.00
_cell.angle_beta   90.00
_cell.angle_gamma   90.00
#
_symmetry.space_group_name_H-M   'P 1'
#
loop_
_entity.id
_entity.type
_entity.pdbx_description
1 polymer ?
#
loop_
_entity_poly.entity_id
_entity_poly.type
_entity_poly.pdbx_seq_one_letter_code
_entity_poly.pdbx_strand_id
1 'polypeptide(L)'
;MRLDGRSWRVRIDKVRLGADEYRVVRPAAVIKHAALHESRFGANLSVDKDAAVEIAAAWWLAARSPRTLIHLPLKASPATCGGWTGERRLDLVLLHHSLGFRPAHWKQVRARLSAGRPHKITLPADALPVFDDEHHVRASHKDNLDRLHWDIAADTMFVVGSRAAYENEAGKIRGLVEDCPSHLAHDPTTHCCAEIDLDPCRPHHYAGLHVECCDDHYLRTGSPATRRSSSASPSTPSSPSTSATSRSVPEPAFSTMAAPRSSSLA
;
A
#
# COMPACT_ATOMS: atom_id res chain seq x y z
N MET A 1 -1.13 -1.64 19.02
CA MET A 1 -2.12 -2.76 19.00
C MET A 1 -1.33 -4.03 18.74
N ARG A 2 -1.62 -5.17 19.38
CA ARG A 2 -0.82 -6.40 19.15
C ARG A 2 -1.42 -7.29 18.05
N LEU A 3 -0.55 -7.92 17.27
CA LEU A 3 -0.92 -8.89 16.23
C LEU A 3 -1.24 -10.28 16.78
N ASP A 4 -0.73 -10.62 17.96
CA ASP A 4 -0.93 -11.92 18.60
C ASP A 4 -2.43 -12.25 18.77
N GLY A 5 -2.80 -13.47 18.38
CA GLY A 5 -4.17 -13.98 18.48
C GLY A 5 -5.18 -13.28 17.56
N ARG A 6 -4.77 -12.30 16.75
CA ARG A 6 -5.68 -11.63 15.80
C ARG A 6 -6.14 -12.62 14.76
N SER A 7 -7.44 -12.61 14.50
CA SER A 7 -8.05 -13.47 13.49
C SER A 7 -8.40 -12.70 12.24
N TRP A 8 -8.04 -13.26 11.08
CA TRP A 8 -8.40 -12.75 9.76
C TRP A 8 -9.42 -13.69 9.11
N ARG A 9 -10.58 -13.16 8.75
CA ARG A 9 -11.64 -13.92 8.07
C ARG A 9 -11.42 -13.86 6.57
N VAL A 10 -11.35 -15.03 5.93
CA VAL A 10 -11.01 -15.16 4.51
C VAL A 10 -11.98 -16.08 3.78
N ARG A 11 -11.96 -15.99 2.44
CA ARG A 11 -12.48 -16.98 1.52
C ARG A 11 -11.31 -17.71 0.87
N ILE A 12 -11.46 -19.02 0.68
CA ILE A 12 -10.50 -19.85 -0.02
C ILE A 12 -11.17 -20.42 -1.27
N ASP A 13 -10.58 -20.12 -2.42
CA ASP A 13 -10.96 -20.66 -3.72
C ASP A 13 -9.88 -21.62 -4.23
N LYS A 14 -10.30 -22.59 -5.03
CA LYS A 14 -9.43 -23.45 -5.84
C LYS A 14 -9.75 -23.20 -7.30
N VAL A 15 -8.80 -22.67 -8.05
CA VAL A 15 -8.99 -22.31 -9.45
C VAL A 15 -8.11 -23.18 -10.32
N ARG A 16 -8.70 -23.91 -11.27
CA ARG A 16 -7.96 -24.69 -12.24
C ARG A 16 -7.74 -23.90 -13.54
N LEU A 17 -6.50 -23.92 -14.03
CA LEU A 17 -6.12 -23.33 -15.31
C LEU A 17 -5.20 -24.31 -16.04
N GLY A 18 -5.74 -24.99 -17.07
CA GLY A 18 -5.03 -26.09 -17.71
C GLY A 18 -4.78 -27.23 -16.70
N ALA A 19 -3.52 -27.65 -16.59
CA ALA A 19 -3.09 -28.67 -15.64
C ALA A 19 -2.86 -28.13 -14.21
N ASP A 20 -2.78 -26.81 -14.04
CA ASP A 20 -2.47 -26.20 -12.74
C ASP A 20 -3.73 -25.97 -11.91
N GLU A 21 -3.64 -26.20 -10.61
CA GLU A 21 -4.63 -25.78 -9.62
C GLU A 21 -4.02 -24.76 -8.66
N TYR A 22 -4.66 -23.60 -8.54
CA TYR A 22 -4.23 -22.50 -7.70
C TYR A 22 -5.16 -22.35 -6.49
N ARG A 23 -4.58 -22.38 -5.29
CA ARG A 23 -5.28 -21.98 -4.07
C ARG A 23 -5.22 -20.47 -3.94
N VAL A 24 -6.38 -19.81 -3.91
CA VAL A 24 -6.48 -18.36 -3.77
C VAL A 24 -7.15 -18.05 -2.43
N VAL A 25 -6.47 -17.24 -1.60
CA VAL A 25 -7.00 -16.73 -0.33
C VAL A 25 -7.32 -15.25 -0.52
N ARG A 26 -8.50 -14.82 -0.08
CA ARG A 26 -8.94 -13.42 -0.16
C ARG A 26 -9.73 -13.01 1.08
N PRO A 27 -9.77 -11.71 1.44
CA PRO A 27 -10.59 -11.22 2.54
C PRO A 27 -12.06 -11.68 2.42
N ALA A 28 -12.70 -12.00 3.54
CA ALA A 28 -14.12 -12.37 3.55
C ALA A 28 -15.07 -11.20 3.26
N ALA A 29 -14.58 -9.97 3.45
CA ALA A 29 -15.26 -8.72 3.14
C ALA A 29 -14.25 -7.75 2.50
N VAL A 30 -14.75 -6.72 1.80
CA VAL A 30 -13.88 -5.67 1.26
C VAL A 30 -13.15 -4.97 2.39
N ILE A 31 -11.83 -4.78 2.24
CA ILE A 31 -11.02 -3.97 3.15
C ILE A 31 -11.38 -2.51 2.89
N LYS A 32 -12.02 -1.87 3.87
CA LYS A 32 -12.71 -0.58 3.68
C LYS A 32 -11.77 0.61 3.47
N HIS A 33 -10.61 0.58 4.12
CA HIS A 33 -9.64 1.66 4.11
C HIS A 33 -8.27 1.10 3.75
N ALA A 34 -8.18 0.59 2.53
CA ALA A 34 -6.91 0.20 1.90
C ALA A 34 -6.94 0.60 0.43
N ALA A 35 -6.18 1.61 0.05
CA ALA A 35 -6.09 2.07 -1.34
C ALA A 35 -4.65 1.93 -1.82
N LEU A 36 -4.43 1.10 -2.85
CA LEU A 36 -3.14 0.89 -3.48
C LEU A 36 -3.11 1.61 -4.83
N HIS A 37 -2.11 2.45 -5.03
CA HIS A 37 -1.88 3.23 -6.23
C HIS A 37 -0.50 2.98 -6.82
N GLU A 38 -0.42 2.93 -8.15
CA GLU A 38 0.85 3.05 -8.86
C GLU A 38 1.31 4.52 -8.81
N SER A 39 2.52 4.77 -8.32
CA SER A 39 3.10 6.10 -8.13
C SER A 39 4.43 6.23 -8.87
N ARG A 40 4.97 7.45 -8.93
CA ARG A 40 6.29 7.72 -9.54
C ARG A 40 7.43 6.95 -8.84
N PHE A 41 7.31 6.67 -7.55
CA PHE A 41 8.38 6.09 -6.74
C PHE A 41 8.18 4.61 -6.39
N GLY A 42 7.22 3.95 -7.06
CA GLY A 42 6.81 2.58 -6.74
C GLY A 42 5.31 2.53 -6.53
N ALA A 43 4.83 1.77 -5.55
CA ALA A 43 3.42 1.74 -5.20
C ALA A 43 3.18 2.33 -3.81
N ASN A 44 2.09 3.10 -3.66
CA ASN A 44 1.67 3.63 -2.37
C ASN A 44 0.38 2.94 -1.90
N LEU A 45 0.40 2.41 -0.68
CA LEU A 45 -0.73 1.77 -0.02
C LEU A 45 -1.09 2.56 1.23
N SER A 46 -2.21 3.28 1.18
CA SER A 46 -2.74 3.98 2.35
C SER A 46 -3.74 3.09 3.09
N VAL A 47 -3.53 2.91 4.39
CA VAL A 47 -4.32 2.01 5.26
C VAL A 47 -4.83 2.70 6.51
N ASP A 48 -5.98 2.25 7.02
CA ASP A 48 -6.33 2.46 8.43
C ASP A 48 -5.76 1.35 9.34
N LYS A 49 -6.06 1.45 10.63
CA LYS A 49 -5.59 0.49 11.64
C LYS A 49 -6.08 -0.95 11.39
N ASP A 50 -7.32 -1.14 10.96
CA ASP A 50 -7.89 -2.48 10.74
C ASP A 50 -7.35 -3.09 9.45
N ALA A 51 -7.23 -2.27 8.39
CA ALA A 51 -6.60 -2.64 7.13
C ALA A 51 -5.13 -3.02 7.34
N ALA A 52 -4.37 -2.27 8.15
CA ALA A 52 -2.98 -2.59 8.45
C ALA A 52 -2.82 -4.00 9.07
N VAL A 53 -3.76 -4.42 9.93
CA VAL A 53 -3.78 -5.79 10.48
C VAL A 53 -4.07 -6.83 9.39
N GLU A 54 -5.00 -6.56 8.47
CA GLU A 54 -5.27 -7.48 7.36
C GLU A 54 -4.07 -7.59 6.41
N ILE A 55 -3.35 -6.49 6.15
CA ILE A 55 -2.09 -6.51 5.38
C ILE A 55 -1.03 -7.35 6.11
N ALA A 56 -0.84 -7.16 7.42
CA ALA A 56 0.07 -7.97 8.22
C ALA A 56 -0.28 -9.46 8.20
N ALA A 57 -1.56 -9.80 8.28
CA ALA A 57 -2.05 -11.17 8.16
C ALA A 57 -1.74 -11.79 6.80
N ALA A 58 -1.97 -11.03 5.72
CA ALA A 58 -1.66 -11.44 4.36
C ALA A 58 -0.14 -11.62 4.16
N TRP A 59 0.67 -10.71 4.70
CA TRP A 59 2.13 -10.75 4.65
C TRP A 59 2.69 -12.02 5.31
N TRP A 60 2.25 -12.29 6.54
CA TRP A 60 2.62 -13.50 7.27
C TRP A 60 2.22 -14.77 6.50
N LEU A 61 1.01 -14.80 5.96
CA LEU A 61 0.54 -15.96 5.21
C LEU A 61 1.36 -16.18 3.93
N ALA A 62 1.82 -15.12 3.27
CA ALA A 62 2.67 -15.21 2.07
C ALA A 62 4.01 -15.87 2.40
N ALA A 63 4.60 -15.49 3.55
CA ALA A 63 5.84 -16.08 4.05
C ALA A 63 5.71 -17.57 4.40
N ARG A 64 4.52 -18.02 4.84
CA ARG A 64 4.31 -19.37 5.38
C ARG A 64 3.55 -20.33 4.47
N SER A 65 2.97 -19.85 3.37
CA SER A 65 2.13 -20.66 2.49
C SER A 65 2.66 -20.69 1.05
N PRO A 66 3.66 -21.53 0.75
CA PRO A 66 4.37 -21.51 -0.54
C PRO A 66 3.55 -21.89 -1.78
N ARG A 67 2.30 -22.35 -1.57
CA ARG A 67 1.40 -22.86 -2.62
C ARG A 67 0.09 -22.07 -2.70
N THR A 68 0.11 -20.81 -2.28
CA THR A 68 -1.09 -19.96 -2.18
C THR A 68 -0.87 -18.62 -2.86
N LEU A 69 -1.88 -18.16 -3.60
CA LEU A 69 -2.03 -16.77 -4.02
C LEU A 69 -2.88 -16.04 -2.98
N ILE A 70 -2.41 -14.90 -2.49
CA ILE A 70 -3.14 -14.11 -1.49
C ILE A 70 -3.60 -12.83 -2.17
N HIS A 71 -4.87 -12.80 -2.56
CA HIS A 71 -5.46 -11.70 -3.33
C HIS A 71 -6.22 -10.74 -2.42
N LEU A 72 -5.77 -9.50 -2.42
CA LEU A 72 -6.41 -8.37 -1.75
C LEU A 72 -7.07 -7.49 -2.83
N PRO A 73 -8.41 -7.48 -2.94
CA PRO A 73 -9.12 -6.72 -3.98
C PRO A 73 -9.23 -5.23 -3.61
N LEU A 74 -8.09 -4.55 -3.48
CA LEU A 74 -7.98 -3.19 -2.96
C LEU A 74 -8.61 -2.13 -3.87
N LYS A 75 -8.83 -2.43 -5.16
CA LYS A 75 -9.59 -1.54 -6.06
C LYS A 75 -11.02 -1.33 -5.61
N ALA A 76 -11.61 -2.29 -4.90
CA ALA A 76 -12.97 -2.22 -4.41
C ALA A 76 -13.11 -1.38 -3.12
N SER A 77 -11.99 -0.98 -2.50
CA SER A 77 -12.00 -0.13 -1.32
C SER A 77 -12.64 1.23 -1.65
N PRO A 78 -13.58 1.73 -0.83
CA PRO A 78 -14.15 3.07 -1.02
C PRO A 78 -13.18 4.20 -0.67
N ALA A 79 -12.07 3.93 0.04
CA ALA A 79 -11.13 4.95 0.44
C ALA A 79 -10.39 5.57 -0.75
N THR A 80 -10.19 6.89 -0.68
CA THR A 80 -9.47 7.71 -1.67
C THR A 80 -8.17 8.27 -1.10
N CYS A 81 -7.68 7.72 0.01
CA CYS A 81 -6.48 8.18 0.70
C CYS A 81 -5.19 7.78 -0.04
N GLY A 82 -4.14 8.59 0.12
CA GLY A 82 -2.79 8.32 -0.39
C GLY A 82 -2.66 8.27 -1.91
N GLY A 83 -3.67 8.74 -2.66
CA GLY A 83 -3.64 8.77 -4.12
C GLY A 83 -3.83 10.18 -4.66
N TRP A 84 -3.05 10.54 -5.67
CA TRP A 84 -3.32 11.74 -6.46
C TRP A 84 -4.46 11.48 -7.44
N THR A 85 -5.22 12.52 -7.77
CA THR A 85 -6.29 12.42 -8.77
C THR A 85 -5.74 11.89 -10.09
N GLY A 86 -6.22 10.72 -10.51
CA GLY A 86 -5.83 10.09 -11.77
C GLY A 86 -4.80 8.96 -11.65
N GLU A 87 -4.29 8.66 -10.45
CA GLU A 87 -3.41 7.51 -10.25
C GLU A 87 -4.15 6.18 -10.42
N ARG A 88 -3.46 5.19 -10.99
CA ARG A 88 -4.03 3.89 -11.29
C ARG A 88 -4.18 3.09 -10.00
N ARG A 89 -5.42 2.74 -9.67
CA ARG A 89 -5.76 1.84 -8.55
C ARG A 89 -5.42 0.40 -8.89
N LEU A 90 -4.76 -0.29 -7.97
CA LEU A 90 -4.33 -1.68 -8.12
C LEU A 90 -4.95 -2.59 -7.06
N ASP A 91 -5.18 -3.85 -7.41
CA ASP A 91 -5.28 -4.92 -6.41
C ASP A 91 -3.86 -5.32 -5.97
N LEU A 92 -3.74 -6.04 -4.86
CA LEU A 92 -2.47 -6.62 -4.40
C LEU A 92 -2.57 -8.15 -4.39
N VAL A 93 -1.56 -8.82 -4.93
CA VAL A 93 -1.37 -10.26 -4.78
C VAL A 93 0.00 -10.54 -4.18
N LEU A 94 -0.01 -11.19 -3.02
CA LEU A 94 1.20 -11.71 -2.38
C LEU A 94 1.32 -13.20 -2.68
N LEU A 95 2.51 -13.65 -3.04
CA LEU A 95 2.79 -15.07 -3.27
C LEU A 95 4.24 -15.44 -3.02
N HIS A 96 4.44 -16.72 -2.77
CA HIS A 96 5.77 -17.30 -2.67
C HIS A 96 6.31 -17.67 -4.06
N HIS A 97 7.58 -17.37 -4.32
CA HIS A 97 8.21 -17.61 -5.64
C HIS A 97 8.16 -19.08 -6.09
N SER A 98 8.25 -20.05 -5.16
CA SER A 98 8.16 -21.49 -5.47
C SER A 98 6.82 -21.92 -6.07
N LEU A 99 5.78 -21.08 -6.02
CA LEU A 99 4.53 -21.36 -6.71
C LEU A 99 4.71 -21.30 -8.24
N GLY A 100 5.71 -20.56 -8.74
CA GLY A 100 5.97 -20.41 -10.18
C GLY A 100 4.83 -19.74 -10.95
N PHE A 101 3.93 -19.03 -10.23
CA PHE A 101 2.78 -18.38 -10.84
C PHE A 101 3.22 -17.23 -11.74
N ARG A 102 2.66 -17.18 -12.94
CA ARG A 102 2.93 -16.12 -13.92
C ARG A 102 1.89 -15.00 -13.79
N PRO A 103 2.28 -13.74 -13.51
CA PRO A 103 1.34 -12.61 -13.43
C PRO A 103 0.42 -12.48 -14.65
N ALA A 104 0.90 -12.80 -15.86
CA ALA A 104 0.11 -12.80 -17.09
C ALA A 104 -1.15 -13.70 -17.04
N HIS A 105 -1.14 -14.78 -16.24
CA HIS A 105 -2.28 -15.68 -16.08
C HIS A 105 -3.35 -15.10 -15.12
N TRP A 106 -3.04 -14.01 -14.42
CA TRP A 106 -3.90 -13.49 -13.37
C TRP A 106 -5.30 -13.14 -13.83
N LYS A 107 -5.45 -12.49 -14.99
CA LYS A 107 -6.77 -12.16 -15.53
C LYS A 107 -7.67 -13.41 -15.65
N GLN A 108 -7.08 -14.54 -16.05
CA GLN A 108 -7.79 -15.81 -16.21
C GLN A 108 -8.11 -16.48 -14.88
N VAL A 109 -7.21 -16.42 -13.90
CA VAL A 109 -7.44 -16.94 -12.54
C VAL A 109 -8.50 -16.11 -11.83
N ARG A 110 -8.35 -14.77 -11.83
CA ARG A 110 -9.29 -13.83 -11.20
C ARG A 110 -10.71 -13.97 -11.74
N ALA A 111 -10.86 -14.16 -13.06
CA ALA A 111 -12.18 -14.36 -13.69
C ALA A 111 -12.90 -15.65 -13.28
N ARG A 112 -12.17 -16.63 -12.70
CA ARG A 112 -12.73 -17.92 -12.26
C ARG A 112 -12.92 -18.00 -10.74
N LEU A 113 -12.63 -16.92 -10.01
CA LEU A 113 -12.90 -16.87 -8.57
C LEU A 113 -14.40 -16.96 -8.31
N SER A 114 -14.76 -17.67 -7.24
CA SER A 114 -16.15 -17.89 -6.84
C SER A 114 -16.44 -17.23 -5.48
N ALA A 115 -17.53 -17.63 -4.83
CA ALA A 115 -17.81 -17.23 -3.45
C ALA A 115 -16.73 -17.71 -2.46
N GLY A 116 -16.01 -18.78 -2.81
CA GLY A 116 -14.98 -19.42 -1.99
C GLY A 116 -15.52 -20.02 -0.69
N ARG A 117 -14.75 -20.94 -0.11
CA ARG A 117 -15.08 -21.52 1.20
C ARG A 117 -14.68 -20.54 2.32
N PRO A 118 -15.59 -20.19 3.24
CA PRO A 118 -15.24 -19.40 4.43
C PRO A 118 -14.17 -20.09 5.26
N HIS A 119 -13.20 -19.31 5.75
CA HIS A 119 -12.15 -19.78 6.63
C HIS A 119 -11.68 -18.66 7.56
N LYS A 120 -10.94 -19.04 8.60
CA LYS A 120 -10.37 -18.12 9.57
C LYS A 120 -8.91 -18.46 9.79
N ILE A 121 -8.06 -17.45 9.67
CA ILE A 121 -6.63 -17.54 9.94
C ILE A 121 -6.37 -16.81 11.26
N THR A 122 -5.59 -17.41 12.15
CA THR A 122 -5.18 -16.75 13.40
C THR A 122 -3.67 -16.53 13.34
N LEU A 123 -3.24 -15.31 13.60
CA LEU A 123 -1.82 -14.98 13.63
C LEU A 123 -1.21 -15.50 14.95
N PRO A 124 -0.07 -16.23 14.89
CA PRO A 124 0.68 -16.55 16.09
C PRO A 124 1.38 -15.32 16.66
N ALA A 125 1.81 -15.38 17.92
CA ALA A 125 2.52 -14.29 18.59
C ALA A 125 3.80 -13.84 17.87
N ASP A 126 4.45 -14.76 17.17
CA ASP A 126 5.69 -14.58 16.41
C ASP A 126 5.45 -14.43 14.90
N ALA A 127 4.22 -14.09 14.46
CA ALA A 127 3.86 -14.01 13.05
C ALA A 127 4.83 -13.14 12.23
N LEU A 128 5.17 -11.96 12.74
CA LEU A 128 6.13 -11.07 12.10
C LEU A 128 7.40 -11.01 12.95
N PRO A 129 8.44 -11.80 12.61
CA PRO A 129 9.70 -11.76 13.34
C PRO A 129 10.33 -10.37 13.21
N VAL A 130 11.03 -9.96 14.26
CA VAL A 130 11.88 -8.77 14.26
C VAL A 130 13.31 -9.28 14.37
N PHE A 131 14.17 -8.82 13.47
CA PHE A 131 15.57 -9.18 13.46
C PHE A 131 16.43 -8.05 14.01
N ASP A 132 17.66 -8.37 14.38
CA ASP A 132 18.64 -7.37 14.84
C ASP A 132 19.29 -6.61 13.67
N ASP A 133 20.03 -5.57 14.01
CA ASP A 133 20.71 -4.71 13.03
C ASP A 133 21.71 -5.50 12.18
N GLU A 134 22.40 -6.49 12.76
CA GLU A 134 23.37 -7.32 12.03
C GLU A 134 22.68 -8.14 10.93
N HIS A 135 21.52 -8.71 11.22
CA HIS A 135 20.68 -9.37 10.23
C HIS A 135 20.21 -8.40 9.15
N HIS A 136 19.79 -7.18 9.51
CA HIS A 136 19.41 -6.16 8.55
C HIS A 136 20.57 -5.77 7.60
N VAL A 137 21.79 -5.65 8.12
CA VAL A 137 22.99 -5.41 7.30
C VAL A 137 23.23 -6.57 6.31
N ARG A 138 23.07 -7.82 6.77
CA ARG A 138 23.21 -8.99 5.88
C ARG A 138 22.11 -9.05 4.83
N ALA A 139 20.87 -8.77 5.22
CA ALA A 139 19.70 -8.80 4.34
C ALA A 139 19.75 -7.70 3.27
N SER A 140 20.29 -6.52 3.60
CA SER A 140 20.47 -5.40 2.66
C SER A 140 21.71 -5.55 1.77
N HIS A 141 22.57 -6.54 2.02
CA HIS A 141 23.76 -6.77 1.21
C HIS A 141 23.40 -7.02 -0.26
N LYS A 142 24.23 -6.51 -1.18
CA LYS A 142 24.03 -6.63 -2.63
C LYS A 142 23.99 -8.09 -3.12
N ASP A 143 24.66 -8.98 -2.39
CA ASP A 143 24.73 -10.41 -2.73
C ASP A 143 23.56 -11.21 -2.12
N ASN A 144 22.68 -10.56 -1.34
CA ASN A 144 21.46 -11.20 -0.87
C ASN A 144 20.46 -11.28 -2.03
N LEU A 145 20.19 -12.51 -2.45
CA LEU A 145 19.24 -12.83 -3.53
C LEU A 145 17.81 -13.06 -3.03
N ASP A 146 17.59 -13.16 -1.71
CA ASP A 146 16.26 -13.28 -1.11
C ASP A 146 15.59 -11.90 -1.01
N ARG A 147 15.25 -11.34 -2.17
CA ARG A 147 14.55 -10.06 -2.32
C ARG A 147 13.10 -10.26 -2.75
N LEU A 148 12.26 -9.28 -2.46
CA LEU A 148 10.89 -9.24 -2.95
C LEU A 148 10.88 -8.70 -4.38
N HIS A 149 10.49 -9.50 -5.35
CA HIS A 149 10.25 -9.03 -6.70
C HIS A 149 8.82 -8.53 -6.84
N TRP A 150 8.57 -7.67 -7.81
CA TRP A 150 7.23 -7.19 -8.09
C TRP A 150 6.90 -7.12 -9.57
N ASP A 151 5.63 -7.08 -9.92
CA ASP A 151 5.18 -6.87 -11.28
C ASP A 151 3.76 -6.30 -11.27
N ILE A 152 3.31 -5.70 -12.37
CA ILE A 152 1.92 -5.25 -12.52
C ILE A 152 1.30 -5.94 -13.73
N ALA A 153 0.25 -6.73 -13.48
CA ALA A 153 -0.54 -7.37 -14.52
C ALA A 153 -2.04 -7.23 -14.24
N ALA A 154 -2.80 -6.79 -15.25
CA ALA A 154 -4.26 -6.67 -15.18
C ALA A 154 -4.78 -5.84 -13.97
N ASP A 155 -4.19 -4.67 -13.73
CA ASP A 155 -4.45 -3.77 -12.59
C ASP A 155 -4.23 -4.45 -11.24
N THR A 156 -3.18 -5.26 -11.13
CA THR A 156 -2.82 -5.96 -9.91
C THR A 156 -1.32 -5.94 -9.76
N MET A 157 -0.86 -5.42 -8.63
CA MET A 157 0.52 -5.53 -8.20
C MET A 157 0.74 -6.92 -7.62
N PHE A 158 1.81 -7.57 -8.07
CA PHE A 158 2.31 -8.81 -7.52
C PHE A 158 3.51 -8.48 -6.65
N VAL A 159 3.59 -9.09 -5.48
CA VAL A 159 4.81 -9.13 -4.67
C VAL A 159 5.16 -10.61 -4.51
N VAL A 160 6.35 -10.98 -4.96
CA VAL A 160 6.82 -12.35 -5.09
C VAL A 160 8.11 -12.48 -4.29
N GLY A 161 8.16 -13.42 -3.35
CA GLY A 161 9.34 -13.60 -2.52
C GLY A 161 9.46 -14.99 -1.94
N SER A 162 10.64 -15.31 -1.40
CA SER A 162 10.82 -16.45 -0.51
C SER A 162 10.28 -16.12 0.88
N ARG A 163 10.17 -17.14 1.74
CA ARG A 163 9.90 -16.93 3.17
C ARG A 163 10.88 -15.91 3.77
N ALA A 164 12.17 -16.05 3.49
CA ALA A 164 13.20 -15.15 4.00
C ALA A 164 12.99 -13.71 3.52
N ALA A 165 12.68 -13.51 2.23
CA ALA A 165 12.38 -12.19 1.69
C ALA A 165 11.20 -11.50 2.40
N TYR A 166 10.09 -12.21 2.64
CA TYR A 166 8.96 -11.65 3.39
C TYR A 166 9.31 -11.40 4.86
N GLU A 167 10.05 -12.29 5.51
CA GLU A 167 10.43 -12.15 6.92
C GLU A 167 11.42 -10.98 7.12
N ASN A 168 12.34 -10.73 6.19
CA ASN A 168 13.26 -9.59 6.25
C ASN A 168 12.54 -8.24 6.31
N GLU A 169 11.41 -8.12 5.62
CA GLU A 169 10.58 -6.91 5.58
C GLU A 169 9.48 -6.89 6.66
N ALA A 170 9.28 -8.01 7.38
CA ALA A 170 8.18 -8.18 8.33
C ALA A 170 8.24 -7.21 9.52
N GLY A 171 9.45 -6.83 9.95
CA GLY A 171 9.66 -5.86 11.03
C GLY A 171 9.03 -4.49 10.70
N LYS A 172 9.12 -4.05 9.45
CA LYS A 172 8.56 -2.77 8.99
C LYS A 172 7.02 -2.79 9.03
N ILE A 173 6.41 -3.88 8.53
CA ILE A 173 4.96 -4.10 8.62
C ILE A 173 4.50 -4.22 10.08
N ARG A 174 5.29 -4.88 10.93
CA ARG A 174 4.98 -4.97 12.36
C ARG A 174 4.99 -3.60 13.03
N GLY A 175 6.00 -2.77 12.78
CA GLY A 175 6.09 -1.41 13.30
C GLY A 175 4.88 -0.55 12.88
N LEU A 176 4.44 -0.69 11.62
CA LEU A 176 3.22 -0.03 11.14
C LEU A 176 1.96 -0.40 11.94
N VAL A 177 1.84 -1.65 12.40
CA VAL A 177 0.65 -2.10 13.13
C VAL A 177 0.76 -1.89 14.65
N GLU A 178 1.93 -2.15 15.21
CA GLU A 178 2.14 -2.19 16.65
C GLU A 178 2.54 -0.82 17.21
N ASP A 179 3.38 -0.07 16.50
CA ASP A 179 4.04 1.14 17.00
C ASP A 179 3.37 2.42 16.48
N CYS A 180 3.05 2.49 15.18
CA CYS A 180 2.41 3.68 14.57
C CYS A 180 1.15 4.18 15.29
N PRO A 181 0.22 3.34 15.78
CA PRO A 181 -0.92 3.83 16.54
C PRO A 181 -0.53 4.67 17.76
N SER A 182 0.60 4.35 18.40
CA SER A 182 1.11 5.07 19.58
C SER A 182 1.72 6.41 19.17
N HIS A 183 2.50 6.41 18.10
CA HIS A 183 3.09 7.64 17.53
C HIS A 183 2.00 8.63 17.08
N LEU A 184 1.01 8.15 16.34
CA LEU A 184 -0.11 8.98 15.86
C LEU A 184 -1.03 9.45 17.00
N ALA A 185 -1.16 8.69 18.08
CA ALA A 185 -1.89 9.14 19.27
C ALA A 185 -1.15 10.27 20.02
N HIS A 186 0.19 10.28 19.95
CA HIS A 186 1.01 11.33 20.55
C HIS A 186 1.05 12.59 19.68
N ASP A 187 1.29 12.41 18.39
CA ASP A 187 1.28 13.48 17.38
C ASP A 187 0.53 13.00 16.12
N PRO A 188 -0.74 13.41 15.95
CA PRO A 188 -1.54 13.05 14.77
C PRO A 188 -1.01 13.59 13.44
N THR A 189 -0.05 14.53 13.46
CA THR A 189 0.55 15.11 12.26
C THR A 189 1.83 14.40 11.83
N THR A 190 2.34 13.48 12.66
CA THR A 190 3.52 12.68 12.33
C THR A 190 3.19 11.69 11.21
N HIS A 191 4.01 11.68 10.17
CA HIS A 191 3.95 10.65 9.12
C HIS A 191 4.36 9.28 9.68
N CYS A 192 3.52 8.26 9.50
CA CYS A 192 3.84 6.91 9.94
C CYS A 192 3.64 5.91 8.81
N CYS A 193 4.72 5.23 8.41
CA CYS A 193 4.74 4.33 7.28
C CYS A 193 5.72 3.16 7.43
N ALA A 194 5.57 2.18 6.56
CA ALA A 194 6.51 1.11 6.31
C ALA A 194 6.99 1.21 4.85
N GLU A 195 8.30 1.36 4.66
CA GLU A 195 8.95 1.38 3.35
C GLU A 195 9.48 -0.01 3.03
N ILE A 196 8.72 -0.78 2.25
CA ILE A 196 9.10 -2.14 1.89
C ILE A 196 10.02 -2.11 0.67
N ASP A 197 11.20 -2.69 0.82
CA ASP A 197 12.18 -2.76 -0.25
C ASP A 197 11.77 -3.84 -1.25
N LEU A 198 11.60 -3.44 -2.52
CA LEU A 198 11.37 -4.36 -3.62
C LEU A 198 12.56 -4.30 -4.58
N ASP A 199 12.85 -5.45 -5.18
CA ASP A 199 13.88 -5.56 -6.20
C ASP A 199 13.48 -4.69 -7.40
N PRO A 200 14.37 -3.82 -7.92
CA PRO A 200 14.06 -2.99 -9.05
C PRO A 200 13.85 -3.87 -10.29
N CYS A 201 12.60 -4.02 -10.70
CA CYS A 201 12.25 -4.75 -11.92
C CYS A 201 12.75 -4.06 -13.20
N ARG A 202 13.21 -2.80 -13.10
CA ARG A 202 13.79 -2.01 -14.18
C ARG A 202 14.87 -1.05 -13.64
N PRO A 203 15.96 -0.79 -14.40
CA PRO A 203 16.93 0.24 -14.04
C PRO A 203 16.23 1.61 -13.90
N HIS A 204 16.53 2.35 -12.83
CA HIS A 204 16.07 3.72 -12.53
C HIS A 204 14.61 3.89 -12.06
N HIS A 205 13.90 2.81 -11.74
CA HIS A 205 12.66 2.91 -10.96
C HIS A 205 12.98 2.74 -9.49
N TYR A 206 12.63 3.75 -8.67
CA TYR A 206 12.44 3.49 -7.24
C TYR A 206 11.38 2.39 -7.14
N ALA A 207 11.73 1.30 -6.46
CA ALA A 207 10.96 0.08 -6.38
C ALA A 207 10.63 -0.17 -4.91
N GLY A 208 9.80 0.70 -4.34
CA GLY A 208 9.27 0.53 -3.00
C GLY A 208 7.78 0.19 -3.04
N LEU A 209 7.33 -0.58 -2.05
CA LEU A 209 5.94 -0.52 -1.60
C LEU A 209 5.93 0.34 -0.34
N HIS A 210 5.50 1.58 -0.49
CA HIS A 210 5.26 2.49 0.61
C HIS A 210 3.88 2.17 1.20
N VAL A 211 3.82 1.83 2.48
CA VAL A 211 2.56 1.57 3.19
C VAL A 211 2.40 2.60 4.28
N GLU A 212 1.45 3.51 4.15
CA GLU A 212 1.25 4.63 5.07
C GLU A 212 -0.04 4.52 5.86
N CYS A 213 0.01 5.02 7.10
CA CYS A 213 -1.19 5.26 7.89
C CYS A 213 -1.96 6.43 7.28
N CYS A 214 -3.24 6.24 6.97
CA CYS A 214 -4.06 7.33 6.45
C CYS A 214 -4.31 8.40 7.52
N ASP A 215 -3.69 9.58 7.36
CA ASP A 215 -3.80 10.73 8.26
C ASP A 215 -5.25 11.06 8.66
N ASP A 216 -6.18 10.97 7.71
CA ASP A 216 -7.60 11.31 7.94
C ASP A 216 -8.40 10.24 8.69
N HIS A 217 -8.03 8.98 8.57
CA HIS A 217 -8.89 7.85 8.95
C HIS A 217 -8.28 6.92 10.01
N TYR A 218 -6.96 6.94 10.20
CA TYR A 218 -6.27 5.98 11.05
C TYR A 218 -6.68 6.05 12.53
N LEU A 219 -6.93 7.27 13.04
CA LEU A 219 -7.38 7.51 14.42
C LEU A 219 -8.91 7.49 14.59
N ARG A 220 -9.70 7.49 13.51
CA ARG A 220 -11.17 7.64 13.58
C ARG A 220 -11.93 6.34 13.84
N THR A 221 -11.29 5.31 14.40
CA THR A 221 -11.97 4.03 14.67
C THR A 221 -12.92 4.14 15.87
N GLY A 222 -14.16 4.55 15.57
CA GLY A 222 -15.32 4.59 16.45
C GLY A 222 -16.56 4.98 15.62
N SER A 223 -17.71 4.35 15.90
CA SER A 223 -19.01 4.59 15.23
C SER A 223 -19.29 6.08 14.94
N PRO A 224 -19.98 6.45 13.84
CA PRO A 224 -20.30 7.85 13.54
C PRO A 224 -21.38 8.36 14.51
N ALA A 225 -20.97 8.72 15.74
CA ALA A 225 -21.78 9.53 16.62
C ALA A 225 -21.75 10.96 16.08
N THR A 226 -22.74 11.26 15.23
CA THR A 226 -23.36 12.58 15.04
C THR A 226 -22.46 13.77 15.39
N ARG A 227 -21.69 14.27 14.41
CA ARG A 227 -21.35 15.69 14.42
C ARG A 227 -22.61 16.45 14.01
N ARG A 228 -23.33 16.97 15.00
CA ARG A 228 -24.27 18.07 14.79
C ARG A 228 -23.52 19.17 14.07
N SER A 229 -24.01 19.52 12.89
CA SER A 229 -23.73 20.77 12.21
C SER A 229 -24.10 21.92 13.14
N SER A 230 -23.12 22.50 13.82
CA SER A 230 -23.25 23.85 14.38
C SER A 230 -23.03 24.85 13.24
N SER A 231 -24.04 24.96 12.38
CA SER A 231 -24.25 26.11 11.52
C SER A 231 -25.27 27.01 12.21
N ALA A 232 -24.80 28.12 12.79
CA ALA A 232 -25.52 29.39 12.88
C ALA A 232 -24.79 30.32 13.86
N SER A 233 -24.07 31.29 13.31
CA SER A 233 -24.04 32.63 13.89
C SER A 233 -24.47 33.61 12.79
N PRO A 234 -25.20 34.68 13.16
CA PRO A 234 -26.08 35.38 12.25
C PRO A 234 -25.35 36.45 11.44
N SER A 235 -25.81 36.58 10.20
CA SER A 235 -25.55 37.69 9.30
C SER A 235 -26.01 39.02 9.91
N THR A 236 -25.16 40.04 9.79
CA THR A 236 -25.60 41.44 9.81
C THR A 236 -25.02 42.12 8.56
N PRO A 237 -25.82 42.90 7.79
CA PRO A 237 -25.39 43.50 6.55
C PRO A 237 -24.89 44.94 6.77
N SER A 238 -23.81 45.31 6.08
CA SER A 238 -23.46 46.71 5.86
C SER A 238 -23.05 46.89 4.40
N SER A 239 -23.82 47.71 3.68
CA SER A 239 -23.55 48.15 2.30
C SER A 239 -22.64 49.41 2.31
N PRO A 240 -22.44 50.12 1.18
CA PRO A 240 -21.17 50.14 0.46
C PRO A 240 -20.47 51.52 0.49
N SER A 241 -19.17 51.57 0.16
CA SER A 241 -18.55 52.83 -0.28
C SER A 241 -17.67 52.62 -1.52
N THR A 242 -18.08 53.30 -2.59
CA THR A 242 -17.27 53.75 -3.72
C THR A 242 -15.94 54.39 -3.23
N SER A 243 -14.80 54.22 -3.89
CA SER A 243 -14.38 55.04 -5.05
C SER A 243 -13.06 54.52 -5.65
N ALA A 244 -12.89 54.81 -6.94
CA ALA A 244 -11.79 54.46 -7.83
C ALA A 244 -10.38 54.89 -7.38
N THR A 245 -9.34 54.25 -7.94
CA THR A 245 -8.39 54.90 -8.88
C THR A 245 -7.49 53.84 -9.53
N SER A 246 -7.35 53.95 -10.85
CA SER A 246 -6.49 53.21 -11.75
C SER A 246 -5.00 53.49 -11.55
N ARG A 247 -4.13 52.51 -11.82
CA ARG A 247 -2.85 52.73 -12.53
C ARG A 247 -2.22 51.41 -12.98
N SER A 248 -1.71 51.46 -14.20
CA SER A 248 -1.19 50.39 -15.04
C SER A 248 0.30 50.09 -14.74
N VAL A 249 0.68 48.80 -14.71
CA VAL A 249 1.74 48.05 -15.46
C VAL A 249 3.02 48.84 -15.85
N PRO A 250 4.26 48.33 -15.63
CA PRO A 250 4.80 47.21 -16.44
C PRO A 250 5.66 46.12 -15.78
N GLU A 251 5.64 44.97 -16.47
CA GLU A 251 6.56 43.83 -16.44
C GLU A 251 8.04 44.22 -16.54
N PRO A 252 8.93 43.31 -16.14
CA PRO A 252 10.10 43.04 -16.96
C PRO A 252 10.33 41.55 -17.28
N ALA A 253 10.40 41.31 -18.59
CA ALA A 253 11.42 40.54 -19.31
C ALA A 253 11.79 39.12 -18.81
N PHE A 254 11.25 38.14 -19.53
CA PHE A 254 11.90 36.86 -19.81
C PHE A 254 13.32 37.08 -20.34
N SER A 255 14.32 36.48 -19.70
CA SER A 255 15.67 36.33 -20.27
C SER A 255 15.99 34.85 -20.42
N THR A 256 15.97 34.42 -21.67
CA THR A 256 16.37 33.12 -22.17
C THR A 256 17.88 32.97 -22.04
N MET A 257 18.37 31.99 -21.29
CA MET A 257 19.78 31.56 -21.37
C MET A 257 19.89 30.17 -22.00
N ALA A 258 20.82 30.11 -22.94
CA ALA A 258 21.04 29.08 -23.91
C ALA A 258 21.74 27.83 -23.33
N ALA A 259 21.43 26.68 -23.95
CA ALA A 259 22.17 25.43 -23.78
C ALA A 259 23.57 25.52 -24.42
N PRO A 260 24.63 24.98 -23.78
CA PRO A 260 25.90 24.77 -24.46
C PRO A 260 25.83 23.54 -25.38
N ARG A 261 26.38 23.78 -26.58
CA ARG A 261 26.55 22.82 -27.67
C ARG A 261 27.46 21.66 -27.29
N SER A 262 27.09 20.51 -27.83
CA SER A 262 27.92 19.34 -28.07
C SER A 262 29.23 19.69 -28.79
N SER A 263 30.34 19.14 -28.29
CA SER A 263 31.58 18.96 -29.05
C SER A 263 31.93 17.48 -29.04
N SER A 264 31.75 16.87 -30.19
CA SER A 264 32.36 15.61 -30.60
C SER A 264 33.78 15.92 -31.07
N LEU A 265 34.77 15.18 -30.60
CA LEU A 265 36.09 15.07 -31.23
C LEU A 265 36.61 13.64 -31.03
N ALA A 266 36.89 13.04 -32.19
CA ALA A 266 37.82 11.95 -32.54
C ALA A 266 38.09 10.84 -31.52
#